data_AF-A0A7S1RK10-F1
#
_entry.id   AF-A0A7S1RK10-F1
#
_cell.length_a   1.000
_cell.length_b   1.000
_cell.length_c   1.000
_cell.angle_alpha   90.00
_cell.angle_beta   90.00
_cell.angle_gamma   90.00
#
_symmetry.space_group_name_H-M   'P 1'
#
loop_
_entity.id
_entity.type
_entity.pdbx_description
1 polymer ?
#
loop_
_entity_poly.entity_id
_entity_poly.type
_entity_poly.pdbx_seq_one_letter_code
_entity_poly.pdbx_strand_id
1 'polypeptide(L)'
;GGDEGGRTSEEALLVSLFEEWSPHPVSWCPGAYRLCSPAAVDEDGHYATRLAEALSDAQAMGHLCRQESASMLPVRALGVKAGHWVLDLCAAPGSKTLQLLDIMRTGKTMGEGLLVANDSKCPRLRRLVDRA
;
A
#
# COMPACT_ATOMS: atom_id res chain seq x y z
N GLY A 1 -13.08 -34.17 3.96
CA GLY A 1 -13.90 -33.28 4.79
C GLY A 1 -12.95 -32.48 5.66
N GLY A 2 -13.08 -31.16 5.62
CA GLY A 2 -12.38 -30.23 6.51
C GLY A 2 -10.99 -29.80 6.03
N ASP A 3 -10.93 -28.96 5.00
CA ASP A 3 -9.81 -28.04 4.84
C ASP A 3 -10.14 -26.83 5.73
N GLU A 4 -9.67 -26.86 6.98
CA GLU A 4 -9.78 -25.70 7.87
C GLU A 4 -8.83 -24.62 7.33
N GLY A 5 -9.39 -23.74 6.51
CA GLY A 5 -8.75 -22.53 6.02
C GLY A 5 -8.29 -21.66 7.17
N GLY A 6 -7.07 -21.89 7.65
CA GLY A 6 -6.36 -20.95 8.51
C GLY A 6 -6.21 -19.63 7.76
N ARG A 7 -6.76 -18.55 8.31
CA ARG A 7 -6.60 -17.20 7.76
C ARG A 7 -5.12 -16.95 7.54
N THR A 8 -4.76 -16.41 6.38
CA THR A 8 -3.40 -15.95 6.15
C THR A 8 -3.03 -14.85 7.15
N SER A 9 -1.74 -14.67 7.46
CA SER A 9 -1.27 -13.61 8.37
C SER A 9 -1.73 -12.21 7.92
N GLU A 10 -1.85 -12.01 6.62
CA GLU A 10 -2.38 -10.80 5.98
C GLU A 10 -3.86 -10.57 6.31
N GLU A 11 -4.71 -11.58 6.12
CA GLU A 11 -6.13 -11.50 6.42
C GLU A 11 -6.39 -11.28 7.92
N ALA A 12 -5.61 -11.93 8.79
CA ALA A 12 -5.72 -11.75 10.23
C ALA A 12 -5.37 -10.31 10.66
N LEU A 13 -4.31 -9.73 10.08
CA LEU A 13 -3.88 -8.36 10.36
C LEU A 13 -4.87 -7.32 9.79
N LEU A 14 -5.42 -7.55 8.60
CA LEU A 14 -6.47 -6.70 8.06
C LEU A 14 -7.74 -6.77 8.90
N VAL A 15 -8.15 -7.96 9.36
CA VAL A 15 -9.32 -8.11 10.25
C VAL A 15 -9.12 -7.33 11.55
N SER A 16 -7.96 -7.47 12.21
CA SER A 16 -7.70 -6.73 13.45
C SER A 16 -7.67 -5.21 13.22
N LEU A 17 -7.08 -4.76 12.11
CA LEU A 17 -7.06 -3.35 11.75
C LEU A 17 -8.48 -2.77 11.58
N PHE A 18 -9.38 -3.55 10.99
CA PHE A 18 -10.75 -3.12 10.73
C PHE A 18 -11.64 -3.18 11.97
N GLU A 19 -11.48 -4.21 12.82
CA GLU A 19 -12.22 -4.33 14.07
C GLU A 19 -11.84 -3.22 15.06
N GLU A 20 -10.54 -2.94 15.22
CA GLU A 20 -10.07 -2.01 16.25
C GLU A 20 -10.16 -0.53 15.83
N TRP A 21 -9.91 -0.21 14.56
CA TRP A 21 -9.80 1.19 14.10
C TRP A 21 -10.76 1.59 12.97
N SER A 22 -11.59 0.67 12.47
CA SER A 22 -12.70 0.97 11.55
C SER A 22 -12.34 1.93 10.39
N PRO A 23 -11.33 1.60 9.56
CA PRO A 23 -10.90 2.47 8.47
C PRO A 23 -12.00 2.54 7.39
N HIS A 24 -12.16 3.71 6.79
CA HIS A 24 -13.20 3.97 5.81
C HIS A 24 -12.66 3.83 4.38
N PRO A 25 -13.33 3.12 3.47
CA PRO A 25 -12.87 2.98 2.09
C PRO A 25 -12.81 4.35 1.39
N VAL A 26 -11.77 4.55 0.58
CA VAL A 26 -11.65 5.72 -0.28
C VAL A 26 -12.40 5.44 -1.58
N SER A 27 -13.57 6.06 -1.74
CA SER A 27 -14.53 5.75 -2.82
C SER A 27 -13.96 5.78 -4.24
N TRP A 28 -12.94 6.61 -4.51
CA TRP A 28 -12.33 6.77 -5.82
C TRP A 28 -11.05 5.93 -6.03
N CYS A 29 -10.57 5.22 -5.00
CA CYS A 29 -9.37 4.40 -5.08
C CYS A 29 -9.61 3.01 -4.46
N PRO A 30 -9.98 2.01 -5.27
CA PRO A 30 -10.13 0.63 -4.80
C PRO A 30 -8.86 0.14 -4.08
N GLY A 31 -9.05 -0.59 -2.97
CA GLY A 31 -7.94 -1.07 -2.14
C GLY A 31 -7.36 -0.03 -1.18
N ALA A 32 -7.75 1.25 -1.28
CA ALA A 32 -7.31 2.29 -0.34
C ALA A 32 -8.36 2.53 0.75
N TYR A 33 -7.87 2.68 1.98
CA TYR A 33 -8.67 2.99 3.15
C TYR A 33 -8.09 4.20 3.88
N ARG A 34 -8.98 4.99 4.49
CA ARG A 34 -8.66 6.15 5.31
C ARG A 34 -8.90 5.80 6.78
N LEU A 35 -7.89 5.96 7.60
CA LEU A 35 -8.07 5.92 9.05
C LEU A 35 -8.79 7.21 9.48
N CYS A 36 -10.04 7.06 9.92
CA CYS A 36 -10.92 8.15 10.34
C CYS A 36 -11.25 7.96 11.82
N SER A 37 -10.27 7.98 12.72
CA SER A 37 -10.59 7.85 14.15
C SER A 37 -9.84 8.89 14.98
N PRO A 38 -10.56 9.78 15.67
CA PRO A 38 -10.00 10.57 16.76
C PRO A 38 -9.46 9.71 17.91
N ALA A 39 -9.93 8.46 18.07
CA ALA A 39 -9.39 7.51 19.05
C ALA A 39 -8.11 6.81 18.55
N ALA A 40 -7.83 6.90 17.24
CA ALA A 40 -6.60 6.41 16.67
C ALA A 40 -5.46 7.41 16.83
N VAL A 41 -5.73 8.65 17.30
CA VAL A 41 -4.72 9.68 17.51
C VAL A 41 -4.81 10.27 18.93
N ASP A 42 -3.67 10.59 19.55
CA ASP A 42 -3.62 11.29 20.84
C ASP A 42 -3.96 12.78 20.70
N GLU A 43 -3.92 13.54 21.81
CA GLU A 43 -4.20 14.99 21.82
C GLU A 43 -3.25 15.80 20.92
N ASP A 44 -2.06 15.26 20.63
CA ASP A 44 -1.05 15.85 19.74
C ASP A 44 -1.20 15.39 18.28
N GLY A 45 -2.16 14.50 17.99
CA GLY A 45 -2.41 13.98 16.65
C GLY A 45 -1.51 12.80 16.25
N HIS A 46 -0.74 12.21 17.17
CA HIS A 46 0.04 11.00 16.90
C HIS A 46 -0.84 9.78 16.99
N TYR A 47 -0.61 8.79 16.11
CA TYR A 47 -1.34 7.54 16.22
C TYR A 47 -1.11 6.89 17.58
N ALA A 48 -2.15 6.31 18.17
CA ALA A 48 -2.02 5.45 19.35
C ALA A 48 -0.86 4.47 19.12
N THR A 49 0.06 4.32 20.09
CA THR A 49 1.33 3.59 19.91
C THR A 49 1.15 2.24 19.24
N ARG A 50 0.10 1.49 19.63
CA ARG A 50 -0.25 0.18 19.05
C ARG A 50 -0.63 0.25 17.57
N LEU A 51 -1.36 1.28 17.14
CA LEU A 51 -1.71 1.46 15.73
C LEU A 51 -0.46 1.83 14.92
N ALA A 52 0.42 2.68 15.47
CA ALA A 52 1.68 3.03 14.81
C ALA A 52 2.57 1.80 14.61
N GLU A 53 2.65 0.91 15.63
CA GLU A 53 3.36 -0.37 15.57
C GLU A 53 2.72 -1.31 14.54
N ALA A 54 1.42 -1.55 14.63
CA ALA A 54 0.70 -2.44 13.70
C ALA A 54 0.84 -1.99 12.23
N LEU A 55 0.74 -0.68 11.96
CA LEU A 55 0.95 -0.14 10.61
C LEU A 55 2.40 -0.28 10.15
N SER A 56 3.36 -0.16 11.06
CA SER A 56 4.78 -0.30 10.73
C SER A 56 5.12 -1.75 10.41
N ASP A 57 4.62 -2.70 11.20
CA ASP A 57 4.80 -4.13 10.98
C ASP A 57 4.12 -4.57 9.67
N ALA A 58 2.88 -4.14 9.45
CA ALA A 58 2.15 -4.42 8.22
C ALA A 58 2.87 -3.88 6.98
N GLN A 59 3.48 -2.71 7.08
CA GLN A 59 4.28 -2.14 6.00
C GLN A 59 5.60 -2.90 5.80
N ALA A 60 6.26 -3.33 6.87
CA ALA A 60 7.48 -4.14 6.80
C ALA A 60 7.24 -5.52 6.16
N MET A 61 6.04 -6.09 6.37
CA MET A 61 5.60 -7.33 5.72
C MET A 61 5.08 -7.13 4.29
N GLY A 62 4.97 -5.89 3.81
CA GLY A 62 4.47 -5.58 2.47
C GLY A 62 2.95 -5.73 2.29
N HIS A 63 2.18 -5.82 3.38
CA HIS A 63 0.72 -5.96 3.33
C HIS A 63 0.00 -4.65 3.05
N LEU A 64 0.61 -3.51 3.41
CA LEU A 64 0.05 -2.19 3.15
C LEU A 64 1.13 -1.14 2.92
N CYS A 65 0.73 -0.02 2.32
CA CYS A 65 1.55 1.19 2.25
C CYS A 65 0.80 2.37 2.86
N ARG A 66 1.49 3.16 3.69
CA ARG A 66 0.97 4.45 4.14
C ARG A 66 1.16 5.49 3.04
N GLN A 67 0.07 6.10 2.60
CA GLN A 67 0.11 7.10 1.53
C GLN A 67 -0.89 8.22 1.76
N GLU A 68 -0.46 9.45 1.51
CA GLU A 68 -1.36 10.60 1.47
C GLU A 68 -2.35 10.47 0.32
N SER A 69 -3.62 10.75 0.58
CA SER A 69 -4.67 10.53 -0.43
C SER A 69 -4.45 11.31 -1.73
N ALA A 70 -4.07 12.59 -1.69
CA ALA A 70 -3.81 13.37 -2.90
C ALA A 70 -2.68 12.76 -3.77
N SER A 71 -1.69 12.12 -3.13
CA SER A 71 -0.56 11.47 -3.80
C SER A 71 -0.95 10.23 -4.61
N MET A 72 -2.14 9.65 -4.38
CA MET A 72 -2.67 8.52 -5.15
C MET A 72 -3.31 8.94 -6.48
N LEU A 73 -3.76 10.20 -6.62
CA LEU A 73 -4.49 10.67 -7.80
C LEU A 73 -3.71 10.51 -9.11
N PRO A 74 -2.39 10.84 -9.20
CA PRO A 74 -1.65 10.70 -10.45
C PRO A 74 -1.64 9.27 -10.98
N VAL A 75 -1.46 8.28 -10.10
CA VAL A 75 -1.43 6.85 -10.48
C VAL A 75 -2.80 6.42 -11.01
N ARG A 76 -3.89 6.87 -10.38
CA ARG A 76 -5.26 6.57 -10.83
C ARG A 76 -5.58 7.23 -12.18
N ALA A 77 -5.12 8.47 -12.39
CA ALA A 77 -5.35 9.20 -13.63
C ALA A 77 -4.62 8.58 -14.85
N LEU A 78 -3.50 7.89 -14.63
CA LEU A 78 -2.75 7.21 -15.70
C LEU A 78 -3.49 6.02 -16.33
N GLY A 79 -4.49 5.45 -15.65
CA GLY A 79 -5.28 4.34 -16.20
C GLY A 79 -4.47 3.06 -16.48
N VAL A 80 -3.39 2.83 -15.71
CA VAL A 80 -2.54 1.64 -15.82
C VAL A 80 -3.34 0.37 -15.55
N LYS A 81 -2.98 -0.71 -16.25
CA LYS A 81 -3.59 -2.04 -16.12
C LYS A 81 -2.49 -3.11 -16.10
N ALA A 82 -2.84 -4.30 -15.65
CA ALA A 82 -1.99 -5.48 -15.82
C ALA A 82 -1.56 -5.65 -17.29
N GLY A 83 -0.33 -6.10 -17.54
CA GLY A 83 0.24 -6.22 -18.87
C GLY A 83 0.86 -4.95 -19.46
N HIS A 84 0.60 -3.75 -18.90
CA HIS A 84 1.20 -2.51 -19.41
C HIS A 84 2.71 -2.45 -19.15
N TRP A 85 3.40 -1.63 -19.94
CA TRP A 85 4.78 -1.23 -19.69
C TRP A 85 4.79 0.19 -19.14
N VAL A 86 5.37 0.38 -17.97
CA VAL A 86 5.28 1.62 -17.19
C VAL A 86 6.68 2.04 -16.76
N LEU A 87 6.96 3.33 -16.89
CA LEU A 87 8.20 3.97 -16.43
C LEU A 87 7.84 5.01 -15.37
N ASP A 88 8.29 4.79 -14.13
CA ASP A 88 8.24 5.78 -13.05
C ASP A 88 9.59 6.52 -13.01
N LEU A 89 9.63 7.74 -13.56
CA LEU A 89 10.86 8.53 -13.70
C LEU A 89 11.39 9.12 -12.39
N CYS A 90 10.54 9.22 -11.36
CA CYS A 90 10.83 9.88 -10.08
C CYS A 90 10.35 8.98 -8.92
N ALA A 91 10.80 7.73 -8.96
CA ALA A 91 10.24 6.67 -8.15
C ALA A 91 10.47 6.84 -6.65
N ALA A 92 11.61 7.40 -6.22
CA ALA A 92 11.88 7.49 -4.79
C ALA A 92 10.95 8.52 -4.10
N PRO A 93 10.40 8.21 -2.91
CA PRO A 93 10.72 7.05 -2.06
C PRO A 93 9.91 5.77 -2.34
N GLY A 94 8.97 5.74 -3.29
CA GLY A 94 8.39 4.50 -3.80
C GLY A 94 6.88 4.30 -3.68
N SER A 95 6.14 5.16 -2.96
CA SER A 95 4.70 4.92 -2.74
C SER A 95 3.87 4.82 -4.03
N LYS A 96 4.15 5.67 -5.04
CA LYS A 96 3.47 5.58 -6.34
C LYS A 96 3.89 4.35 -7.13
N THR A 97 5.18 4.00 -7.06
CA THR A 97 5.73 2.79 -7.68
C THR A 97 5.07 1.53 -7.12
N LEU A 98 4.89 1.43 -5.81
CA LEU A 98 4.16 0.33 -5.16
C LEU A 98 2.69 0.31 -5.58
N GLN A 99 2.04 1.47 -5.63
CA GLN A 99 0.64 1.55 -6.10
C GLN A 99 0.49 1.10 -7.56
N LEU A 100 1.46 1.41 -8.43
CA LEU A 100 1.51 0.90 -9.80
C LEU A 100 1.70 -0.61 -9.83
N LEU A 101 2.61 -1.13 -9.00
CA LEU A 101 2.86 -2.56 -8.87
C LEU A 101 1.60 -3.31 -8.43
N ASP A 102 0.87 -2.81 -7.44
CA ASP A 102 -0.40 -3.39 -6.98
C ASP A 102 -1.42 -3.48 -8.11
N ILE A 103 -1.60 -2.41 -8.89
CA ILE A 103 -2.51 -2.37 -10.05
C ILE A 103 -2.08 -3.37 -11.12
N MET A 104 -0.78 -3.50 -11.36
CA MET A 104 -0.25 -4.40 -12.40
C MET A 104 -0.28 -5.86 -11.97
N ARG A 105 -0.23 -6.16 -10.66
CA ARG A 105 -0.27 -7.52 -10.09
C ARG A 105 -1.65 -8.17 -10.13
N THR A 106 -2.75 -7.41 -10.27
CA THR A 106 -4.11 -7.97 -10.28
C THR A 106 -4.47 -8.80 -11.53
N GLY A 107 -3.52 -9.07 -12.42
CA GLY A 107 -3.73 -9.93 -13.60
C GLY A 107 -3.90 -11.41 -13.24
N LYS A 108 -4.68 -12.14 -14.04
CA LYS A 108 -4.89 -13.60 -13.87
C LYS A 108 -3.64 -14.43 -14.17
N THR A 109 -2.66 -13.84 -14.84
CA THR A 109 -1.41 -14.47 -15.27
C THR A 109 -0.25 -13.76 -14.59
N MET A 110 0.49 -14.50 -13.76
CA MET A 110 1.78 -14.04 -13.24
C MET A 110 2.71 -13.77 -14.43
N GLY A 111 3.29 -12.57 -14.52
CA GLY A 111 4.36 -12.23 -15.48
C GLY A 111 3.97 -11.38 -16.69
N GLU A 112 2.74 -10.84 -16.77
CA GLU A 112 2.38 -9.89 -17.83
C GLU A 112 2.66 -8.42 -17.42
N GLY A 113 3.58 -7.76 -18.12
CA GLY A 113 3.88 -6.33 -17.98
C GLY A 113 5.28 -6.03 -17.46
N LEU A 114 5.65 -4.74 -17.45
CA LEU A 114 6.96 -4.27 -17.00
C LEU A 114 6.81 -2.94 -16.26
N LEU A 115 7.34 -2.83 -15.04
CA LEU A 115 7.48 -1.57 -14.32
C LEU A 115 8.97 -1.27 -14.14
N VAL A 116 9.43 -0.17 -14.73
CA VAL A 116 10.78 0.36 -14.51
C VAL A 116 10.68 1.54 -13.56
N ALA A 117 11.37 1.44 -12.43
CA ALA A 117 11.42 2.49 -11.42
C ALA A 117 12.79 3.17 -11.43
N ASN A 118 12.79 4.45 -11.76
CA ASN A 118 13.98 5.29 -11.92
C ASN A 118 13.91 6.47 -10.96
N ASP A 119 15.05 6.86 -10.37
CA ASP A 119 15.19 8.14 -9.69
C ASP A 119 16.58 8.69 -10.00
N SER A 120 16.66 9.95 -10.44
CA SER A 120 17.92 10.59 -10.81
C SER A 120 18.92 10.73 -9.66
N LYS A 121 18.46 10.63 -8.40
CA LYS A 121 19.30 10.78 -7.21
C LYS A 121 19.55 9.41 -6.58
N CYS A 122 20.71 8.82 -6.87
CA CYS A 122 21.12 7.51 -6.34
C CYS A 122 20.89 7.32 -4.82
N PRO A 123 21.19 8.29 -3.93
CA PRO A 123 20.94 8.12 -2.49
C PRO A 123 19.46 7.92 -2.13
N ARG A 124 18.53 8.45 -2.94
CA ARG A 124 17.09 8.31 -2.72
C ARG A 124 16.58 6.96 -3.22
N LEU A 125 17.21 6.39 -4.26
CA LEU A 125 16.86 5.09 -4.81
C LEU A 125 17.00 3.96 -3.78
N ARG A 126 17.90 4.10 -2.80
CA ARG A 126 18.02 3.11 -1.71
C ARG A 126 16.70 2.94 -0.94
N ARG A 127 15.97 4.03 -0.68
CA ARG A 127 14.68 3.97 0.02
C ARG A 127 13.60 3.25 -0.77
N LEU A 128 13.72 3.24 -2.10
CA LEU A 128 12.84 2.48 -2.97
C LEU A 128 13.15 0.99 -2.89
N VAL A 129 14.44 0.61 -2.89
CA VAL A 129 14.89 -0.78 -2.75
C VAL A 129 14.48 -1.36 -1.40
N ASP A 130 14.57 -0.59 -0.31
CA ASP A 130 14.13 -1.02 1.02
C ASP A 130 12.62 -1.30 1.12
N ARG A 131 11.85 -0.98 0.07
CA ARG A 131 10.39 -1.13 0.01
C ARG A 131 9.91 -2.13 -1.05
N ALA A 132 10.81 -2.65 -1.89
CA ALA A 132 10.51 -3.56 -2.99
C ALA A 132 10.80 -5.01 -2.59
#